data_AF-A0A4Q8LIT2-F1
#
_entry.id   AF-A0A4Q8LIT2-F1
#
_cell.length_a   1.000
_cell.length_b   1.000
_cell.length_c   1.000
_cell.angle_alpha   90.00
_cell.angle_beta   90.00
_cell.angle_gamma   90.00
#
_symmetry.space_group_name_H-M   'P 1'
#
loop_
_entity.id
_entity.type
_entity.pdbx_description
1 polymer ?
#
loop_
_entity_poly.entity_id
_entity_poly.type
_entity_poly.pdbx_seq_one_letter_code
_entity_poly.pdbx_strand_id
1 'polypeptide(L)'
;MPAAAPKVGFVSLGCPKALVDSERILTQLRVEGYQLSGSYYDADVVVVNTCGFIDAAVTESLEAIGEAMAENGKVIVTGCLGKRADMIRQAHPGVLSISGPADYGSVMSAVHTAVPPQHNPYLDLIPAPRLTGEDFAAGVKLTPKHYAYLKISEGCNHRCSFCIIPSMRGDLVSRPVDEVLREAEKLVKGGVKELLVVSQDTSAYGVDLKYAARTWQGREYQTRMKALCEGLGELDAWSRLHYVYPYPHVDEIIPLMAQGKVLPYLDIPLQHASPRILRLMKRPGAIDKTRERIARWRELCPDITLRSTFIVGFPGETEAEFEDLLDFLREARLDRVGAFAYSPVDGAGANALPDLVPEEVKQERLARFMEVQAEISAQKLEAKIGSVQRCLVDLIEDGIAVARSAADAPEIDGLVHIQDGEQAGLKPGQFVDVTIVDSDEHDLFAEVLNRELPVLS
;
A
#
# COMPACT_ATOMS: atom_id res chain seq x y z
N MET A 1 -15.76 6.79 -42.22
CA MET A 1 -14.79 7.18 -41.16
C MET A 1 -14.66 5.98 -40.25
N PRO A 2 -13.46 5.54 -39.85
CA PRO A 2 -13.36 4.54 -38.79
C PRO A 2 -14.07 5.09 -37.56
N ALA A 3 -14.91 4.27 -36.92
CA ALA A 3 -15.58 4.67 -35.69
C ALA A 3 -14.52 5.04 -34.64
N ALA A 4 -14.75 6.08 -33.84
CA ALA A 4 -13.83 6.47 -32.77
C ALA A 4 -13.74 5.32 -31.75
N ALA A 5 -12.52 4.97 -31.33
CA ALA A 5 -12.33 3.90 -30.35
C ALA A 5 -13.10 4.21 -29.05
N PRO A 6 -13.78 3.22 -28.44
CA PRO A 6 -14.65 3.50 -27.30
C PRO A 6 -13.85 3.97 -26.09
N LYS A 7 -14.43 4.88 -25.33
CA LYS A 7 -13.81 5.54 -24.17
C LYS A 7 -14.34 4.97 -22.86
N VAL A 8 -13.43 4.65 -21.94
CA VAL A 8 -13.76 4.19 -20.59
C VAL A 8 -13.24 5.19 -19.57
N GLY A 9 -14.14 5.70 -18.73
CA GLY A 9 -13.79 6.48 -17.55
C GLY A 9 -13.47 5.53 -16.38
N PHE A 10 -12.57 5.93 -15.49
CA PHE A 10 -12.17 5.07 -14.38
C PHE A 10 -11.95 5.87 -13.10
N VAL A 11 -12.53 5.40 -12.00
CA VAL A 11 -12.32 5.93 -10.65
C VAL A 11 -11.71 4.84 -9.78
N SER A 12 -10.59 5.14 -9.13
CA SER A 12 -9.90 4.20 -8.25
C SER A 12 -9.89 4.72 -6.83
N LEU A 13 -10.69 4.11 -5.95
CA LEU A 13 -10.77 4.45 -4.53
C LEU A 13 -10.13 3.37 -3.66
N GLY A 14 -9.84 3.74 -2.41
CA GLY A 14 -9.43 2.81 -1.37
C GLY A 14 -7.92 2.78 -1.14
N CYS A 15 -7.29 1.62 -1.33
CA CYS A 15 -5.93 1.37 -0.85
C CYS A 15 -4.99 0.95 -1.98
N PRO A 16 -3.66 0.90 -1.74
CA PRO A 16 -2.69 0.51 -2.77
C PRO A 16 -2.97 -0.83 -3.47
N LYS A 17 -3.61 -1.77 -2.76
CA LYS A 17 -4.03 -3.06 -3.35
C LYS A 17 -5.13 -2.88 -4.40
N ALA A 18 -6.09 -2.00 -4.13
CA ALA A 18 -7.13 -1.65 -5.09
C ALA A 18 -6.58 -0.82 -6.26
N LEU A 19 -5.57 0.03 -6.01
CA LEU A 19 -4.86 0.75 -7.07
C LEU A 19 -4.22 -0.22 -8.07
N VAL A 20 -3.52 -1.26 -7.59
CA VAL A 20 -2.97 -2.31 -8.47
C VAL A 20 -4.07 -3.05 -9.23
N ASP A 21 -5.25 -3.27 -8.62
CA ASP A 21 -6.40 -3.85 -9.32
C ASP A 21 -6.87 -2.95 -10.48
N SER A 22 -6.95 -1.64 -10.22
CA SER A 22 -7.33 -0.62 -11.21
C SER A 22 -6.35 -0.54 -12.38
N GLU A 23 -5.04 -0.46 -12.09
CA GLU A 23 -3.98 -0.46 -13.11
C GLU A 23 -4.05 -1.69 -14.00
N ARG A 24 -4.40 -2.86 -13.42
CA ARG A 24 -4.56 -4.08 -14.19
C ARG A 24 -5.74 -4.01 -15.17
N ILE A 25 -6.89 -3.53 -14.71
CA ILE A 25 -8.07 -3.33 -15.56
C ILE A 25 -7.75 -2.34 -16.67
N LEU A 26 -7.17 -1.18 -16.33
CA LEU A 26 -6.81 -0.13 -17.29
C LEU A 26 -5.82 -0.63 -18.36
N THR A 27 -4.87 -1.46 -17.97
CA THR A 27 -3.91 -2.08 -18.88
C THR A 27 -4.62 -2.98 -19.88
N GLN A 28 -5.52 -3.85 -19.43
CA GLN A 28 -6.25 -4.75 -20.32
C GLN A 28 -7.17 -3.96 -21.27
N LEU A 29 -7.85 -2.92 -20.77
CA LEU A 29 -8.66 -2.04 -21.61
C LEU A 29 -7.81 -1.38 -22.72
N ARG A 30 -6.62 -0.88 -22.40
CA ARG A 30 -5.73 -0.29 -23.41
C ARG A 30 -5.26 -1.32 -24.43
N VAL A 31 -4.92 -2.54 -24.00
CA VAL A 31 -4.50 -3.64 -24.88
C VAL A 31 -5.62 -4.04 -25.86
N GLU A 32 -6.86 -4.03 -25.40
CA GLU A 32 -8.04 -4.32 -26.23
C GLU A 32 -8.50 -3.12 -27.09
N GLY A 33 -7.77 -2.01 -27.07
CA GLY A 33 -8.00 -0.85 -27.94
C GLY A 33 -8.98 0.20 -27.41
N TYR A 34 -9.40 0.11 -26.14
CA TYR A 34 -10.18 1.18 -25.50
C TYR A 34 -9.32 2.41 -25.24
N GLN A 35 -9.92 3.59 -25.36
CA GLN A 35 -9.37 4.85 -24.91
C GLN A 35 -9.75 5.11 -23.45
N LEU A 36 -8.87 5.76 -22.69
CA LEU A 36 -9.16 6.17 -21.32
C LEU A 36 -9.65 7.61 -21.30
N SER A 37 -10.76 7.86 -20.62
CA SER A 37 -11.31 9.20 -20.40
C SER A 37 -10.90 9.74 -19.04
N GLY A 38 -10.51 11.02 -18.99
CA GLY A 38 -10.27 11.76 -17.74
C GLY A 38 -11.52 12.42 -17.16
N SER A 39 -12.68 12.29 -17.81
CA SER A 39 -13.97 12.82 -17.37
C SER A 39 -15.06 11.75 -17.45
N TYR A 40 -16.10 11.85 -16.61
CA TYR A 40 -17.26 10.96 -16.70
C TYR A 40 -18.11 11.27 -17.93
N TYR A 41 -18.28 12.54 -18.27
CA TYR A 41 -19.11 12.98 -19.40
C TYR A 41 -18.63 12.47 -20.77
N ASP A 42 -17.32 12.41 -21.00
CA ASP A 42 -16.75 12.01 -22.29
C ASP A 42 -16.53 10.49 -22.43
N ALA A 43 -16.92 9.71 -21.42
CA ALA A 43 -16.78 8.26 -21.42
C ALA A 43 -18.02 7.56 -22.01
N ASP A 44 -17.84 6.43 -22.69
CA ASP A 44 -18.95 5.56 -23.11
C ASP A 44 -19.47 4.67 -21.97
N VAL A 45 -18.62 4.43 -20.97
CA VAL A 45 -18.91 3.73 -19.70
C VAL A 45 -17.89 4.14 -18.65
N VAL A 46 -18.30 4.17 -17.37
CA VAL A 46 -17.42 4.45 -16.24
C VAL A 46 -17.27 3.21 -15.36
N VAL A 47 -16.04 2.86 -14.99
CA VAL A 47 -15.73 1.82 -14.01
C VAL A 47 -15.33 2.49 -12.68
N VAL A 48 -16.02 2.15 -11.59
CA VAL A 48 -15.73 2.65 -10.24
C VAL A 48 -15.21 1.51 -9.38
N ASN A 49 -13.93 1.55 -9.02
CA ASN A 49 -13.30 0.60 -8.09
C ASN A 49 -13.42 1.14 -6.66
N THR A 50 -14.19 0.44 -5.83
CA THR A 50 -14.69 0.94 -4.55
C THR A 50 -13.98 0.33 -3.33
N CYS A 51 -13.98 1.09 -2.23
CA CYS A 51 -13.59 0.61 -0.92
C CYS A 51 -14.83 0.19 -0.11
N GLY A 52 -14.68 -0.81 0.74
CA GLY A 52 -15.79 -1.36 1.53
C GLY A 52 -15.37 -1.81 2.91
N PHE A 53 -14.28 -1.26 3.46
CA PHE A 53 -13.77 -1.72 4.76
C PHE A 53 -14.28 -0.89 5.93
N ILE A 54 -14.13 0.44 5.90
CA ILE A 54 -14.61 1.35 6.95
C ILE A 54 -15.79 2.18 6.45
N ASP A 55 -16.66 2.62 7.35
CA ASP A 55 -17.91 3.29 6.99
C ASP A 55 -17.69 4.59 6.22
N ALA A 56 -16.69 5.39 6.59
CA ALA A 56 -16.32 6.59 5.84
C ALA A 56 -16.00 6.29 4.37
N ALA A 57 -15.23 5.22 4.11
CA ALA A 57 -14.85 4.81 2.76
C ALA A 57 -16.02 4.15 1.98
N VAL A 58 -17.00 3.58 2.70
CA VAL A 58 -18.25 3.11 2.09
C VAL A 58 -19.08 4.29 1.60
N THR A 59 -19.24 5.32 2.43
CA THR A 59 -19.96 6.55 2.08
C THR A 59 -19.32 7.22 0.87
N GLU A 60 -18.01 7.44 0.91
CA GLU A 60 -17.24 8.00 -0.22
C GLU A 60 -17.44 7.18 -1.50
N SER A 61 -17.42 5.84 -1.40
CA SER A 61 -17.62 4.96 -2.54
C SER A 61 -19.03 5.05 -3.13
N LEU A 62 -20.07 5.21 -2.29
CA LEU A 62 -21.44 5.39 -2.76
C LEU A 62 -21.63 6.76 -3.42
N GLU A 63 -21.04 7.82 -2.85
CA GLU A 63 -21.07 9.16 -3.42
C GLU A 63 -20.42 9.20 -4.81
N ALA A 64 -19.24 8.58 -4.97
CA ALA A 64 -18.56 8.49 -6.26
C ALA A 64 -19.36 7.70 -7.32
N ILE A 65 -20.08 6.64 -6.91
CA ILE A 65 -21.01 5.93 -7.80
C ILE A 65 -22.15 6.87 -8.21
N GLY A 66 -22.73 7.60 -7.27
CA GLY A 66 -23.81 8.55 -7.52
C GLY A 66 -23.42 9.64 -8.52
N GLU A 67 -22.24 10.22 -8.34
CA GLU A 67 -21.67 11.22 -9.25
C GLU A 67 -21.48 10.64 -10.66
N ALA A 68 -20.79 9.50 -10.78
CA ALA A 68 -20.59 8.84 -12.08
C ALA A 68 -21.93 8.47 -12.76
N MET A 69 -22.94 8.06 -11.99
CA MET A 69 -24.28 7.77 -12.49
C MET A 69 -25.00 9.03 -12.99
N ALA A 70 -24.84 10.16 -12.29
CA ALA A 70 -25.46 11.43 -12.67
C ALA A 70 -24.83 12.02 -13.94
N GLU A 71 -23.51 11.91 -14.10
CA GLU A 71 -22.78 12.50 -15.21
C GLU A 71 -22.76 11.62 -16.47
N ASN A 72 -22.69 10.29 -16.32
CA ASN A 72 -22.55 9.35 -17.44
C ASN A 72 -23.79 8.46 -17.66
N GLY A 73 -24.39 7.97 -16.58
CA GLY A 73 -25.53 7.05 -16.61
C GLY A 73 -25.21 5.58 -16.91
N LYS A 74 -23.98 5.24 -17.32
CA LYS A 74 -23.51 3.85 -17.51
C LYS A 74 -22.32 3.55 -16.60
N VAL A 75 -22.60 2.98 -15.43
CA VAL A 75 -21.58 2.69 -14.42
C VAL A 75 -21.46 1.21 -14.15
N ILE A 76 -20.23 0.72 -14.14
CA ILE A 76 -19.83 -0.62 -13.69
C ILE A 76 -19.09 -0.46 -12.36
N VAL A 77 -19.53 -1.19 -11.33
CA VAL A 77 -18.93 -1.12 -10.00
C VAL A 77 -18.07 -2.36 -9.75
N THR A 78 -16.86 -2.15 -9.23
CA THR A 78 -15.96 -3.22 -8.79
C THR A 78 -15.32 -2.88 -7.44
N GLY A 79 -14.52 -3.79 -6.89
CA GLY A 79 -13.79 -3.57 -5.64
C GLY A 79 -14.48 -4.13 -4.40
N CYS A 80 -14.01 -3.75 -3.22
CA CYS A 80 -14.40 -4.35 -1.94
C CYS A 80 -15.91 -4.19 -1.65
N LEU A 81 -16.51 -3.04 -1.98
CA LEU A 81 -17.94 -2.79 -1.73
C LEU A 81 -18.83 -3.67 -2.59
N GLY A 82 -18.34 -4.18 -3.72
CA GLY A 82 -19.10 -5.08 -4.60
C GLY A 82 -19.54 -6.39 -3.95
N LYS A 83 -18.91 -6.80 -2.83
CA LYS A 83 -19.39 -7.92 -2.00
C LYS A 83 -20.69 -7.62 -1.25
N ARG A 84 -21.08 -6.35 -1.17
CA ARG A 84 -22.34 -5.84 -0.64
C ARG A 84 -23.20 -5.27 -1.77
N ALA A 85 -23.40 -6.06 -2.82
CA ALA A 85 -24.13 -5.66 -4.02
C ALA A 85 -25.55 -5.13 -3.72
N ASP A 86 -26.24 -5.68 -2.71
CA ASP A 86 -27.57 -5.23 -2.31
C ASP A 86 -27.57 -3.77 -1.84
N MET A 87 -26.56 -3.36 -1.07
CA MET A 87 -26.41 -1.97 -0.61
C MET A 87 -26.21 -1.02 -1.80
N ILE A 88 -25.34 -1.39 -2.75
CA ILE A 88 -25.12 -0.59 -3.95
C ILE A 88 -26.41 -0.49 -4.78
N ARG A 89 -27.13 -1.60 -4.98
CA ARG A 89 -28.38 -1.58 -5.76
C ARG A 89 -29.52 -0.81 -5.10
N GLN A 90 -29.57 -0.80 -3.76
CA GLN A 90 -30.54 0.01 -3.02
C GLN A 90 -30.27 1.50 -3.20
N ALA A 91 -29.01 1.93 -3.15
CA ALA A 91 -28.64 3.33 -3.34
C ALA A 91 -28.68 3.76 -4.82
N HIS A 92 -28.19 2.91 -5.73
CA HIS A 92 -28.02 3.19 -7.15
C HIS A 92 -28.51 2.01 -8.00
N PRO A 93 -29.83 1.85 -8.22
CA PRO A 93 -30.39 0.71 -8.92
C PRO A 93 -30.02 0.63 -10.41
N GLY A 94 -29.54 1.74 -10.99
CA GLY A 94 -29.19 1.84 -12.42
C GLY A 94 -27.79 1.36 -12.80
N VAL A 95 -26.97 0.88 -11.86
CA VAL A 95 -25.63 0.37 -12.18
C VAL A 95 -25.71 -0.87 -13.08
N LEU A 96 -24.84 -0.94 -14.09
CA LEU A 96 -24.87 -1.98 -15.13
C LEU A 96 -24.40 -3.34 -14.62
N SER A 97 -23.36 -3.35 -13.78
CA SER A 97 -22.78 -4.56 -13.21
C SER A 97 -22.08 -4.25 -11.90
N ILE A 98 -22.00 -5.26 -11.04
CA ILE A 98 -21.32 -5.19 -9.74
C ILE A 98 -20.46 -6.45 -9.61
N SER A 99 -19.16 -6.28 -9.40
CA SER A 99 -18.21 -7.37 -9.16
C SER A 99 -17.38 -7.13 -7.89
N GLY A 100 -16.77 -8.20 -7.37
CA GLY A 100 -15.91 -8.12 -6.19
C GLY A 100 -14.47 -7.65 -6.51
N PRO A 101 -13.62 -7.54 -5.48
CA PRO A 101 -12.20 -7.22 -5.68
C PRO A 101 -11.49 -8.36 -6.44
N ALA A 102 -10.48 -8.00 -7.24
CA ALA A 102 -9.70 -8.91 -8.10
C ALA A 102 -10.50 -9.74 -9.13
N ASP A 103 -11.78 -9.44 -9.35
CA ASP A 103 -12.61 -10.11 -10.36
C ASP A 103 -12.51 -9.42 -11.73
N TYR A 104 -11.31 -9.44 -12.31
CA TYR A 104 -11.01 -8.75 -13.57
C TYR A 104 -11.88 -9.25 -14.72
N GLY A 105 -12.16 -10.56 -14.77
CA GLY A 105 -12.96 -11.18 -15.83
C GLY A 105 -14.39 -10.63 -15.89
N SER A 106 -15.04 -10.51 -14.74
CA SER A 106 -16.39 -9.93 -14.67
C SER A 106 -16.43 -8.46 -15.06
N VAL A 107 -15.41 -7.67 -14.67
CA VAL A 107 -15.32 -6.26 -15.07
C VAL A 107 -15.17 -6.14 -16.59
N MET A 108 -14.23 -6.88 -17.18
CA MET A 108 -14.00 -6.83 -18.64
C MET A 108 -15.24 -7.29 -19.41
N SER A 109 -15.88 -8.38 -18.98
CA SER A 109 -17.12 -8.87 -19.59
C SER A 109 -18.26 -7.83 -19.52
N ALA A 110 -18.39 -7.13 -18.39
CA ALA A 110 -19.36 -6.05 -18.22
C ALA A 110 -19.04 -4.86 -19.14
N VAL A 111 -17.77 -4.48 -19.27
CA VAL A 111 -17.34 -3.43 -20.21
C VAL A 111 -17.67 -3.83 -21.64
N HIS A 112 -17.32 -5.05 -22.05
CA HIS A 112 -17.62 -5.56 -23.41
C HIS A 112 -19.10 -5.59 -23.72
N THR A 113 -19.93 -5.85 -22.72
CA THR A 113 -21.39 -5.85 -22.86
C THR A 113 -21.94 -4.43 -23.00
N ALA A 114 -21.44 -3.49 -22.18
CA ALA A 114 -21.88 -2.10 -22.19
C ALA A 114 -21.39 -1.35 -23.44
N VAL A 115 -20.15 -1.63 -23.84
CA VAL A 115 -19.41 -0.97 -24.91
C VAL A 115 -18.52 -2.01 -25.59
N PRO A 116 -19.01 -2.69 -26.64
CA PRO A 116 -18.25 -3.73 -27.33
C PRO A 116 -16.93 -3.20 -27.91
N PRO A 117 -15.85 -4.00 -27.87
CA PRO A 117 -14.58 -3.61 -28.45
C PRO A 117 -14.73 -3.44 -29.97
N GLN A 118 -14.08 -2.44 -30.53
CA GLN A 118 -14.03 -2.31 -31.98
C GLN A 118 -13.12 -3.38 -32.56
N HIS A 119 -13.70 -4.32 -33.28
CA HIS A 119 -12.97 -5.33 -34.03
C HIS A 119 -12.01 -4.64 -35.01
N ASN A 120 -10.72 -4.92 -34.86
CA ASN A 120 -9.71 -4.51 -35.82
C ASN A 120 -9.09 -5.78 -36.41
N PRO A 121 -9.40 -6.11 -37.69
CA PRO A 121 -8.96 -7.34 -38.34
C PRO A 121 -7.45 -7.59 -38.32
N TYR A 122 -6.64 -6.55 -38.11
CA TYR A 122 -5.17 -6.65 -38.03
C TYR A 122 -4.64 -6.85 -36.60
N LEU A 123 -5.39 -6.43 -35.57
CA LEU A 123 -5.08 -6.69 -34.16
C LEU A 123 -5.69 -8.02 -33.69
N ASP A 124 -6.86 -8.39 -34.19
CA ASP A 124 -7.60 -9.62 -33.83
C ASP A 124 -6.92 -10.90 -34.35
N LEU A 125 -5.94 -10.79 -35.26
CA LEU A 125 -5.09 -11.90 -35.72
C LEU A 125 -3.93 -12.21 -34.76
N ILE A 126 -3.65 -11.32 -33.81
CA ILE A 126 -2.78 -11.59 -32.68
C ILE A 126 -3.68 -12.22 -31.62
N PRO A 127 -3.43 -13.45 -31.15
CA PRO A 127 -4.20 -14.03 -30.05
C PRO A 127 -4.26 -13.01 -28.93
N ALA A 128 -5.47 -12.64 -28.46
CA ALA A 128 -5.63 -11.78 -27.29
C ALA A 128 -4.63 -12.28 -26.25
N PRO A 129 -3.65 -11.46 -25.82
CA PRO A 129 -2.60 -11.94 -24.96
C PRO A 129 -3.27 -12.59 -23.77
N ARG A 130 -3.01 -13.88 -23.55
CA ARG A 130 -3.43 -14.53 -22.31
C ARG A 130 -2.63 -13.80 -21.25
N LEU A 131 -3.23 -12.79 -20.62
CA LEU A 131 -2.57 -11.92 -19.67
C LEU A 131 -2.28 -12.70 -18.39
N THR A 132 -1.27 -13.56 -18.44
CA THR A 132 -0.64 -14.22 -17.31
C THR A 132 0.78 -13.66 -17.22
N GLY A 133 1.00 -12.71 -16.30
CA GLY A 133 2.33 -12.26 -15.84
C GLY A 133 3.25 -11.54 -16.84
N GLU A 134 3.18 -11.82 -18.14
CA GLU A 134 4.20 -11.40 -19.10
C GLU A 134 3.92 -10.03 -19.75
N ASP A 135 2.68 -9.67 -20.06
CA ASP A 135 2.38 -8.40 -20.75
C ASP A 135 2.03 -7.23 -19.80
N PHE A 136 1.84 -7.49 -18.49
CA PHE A 136 1.34 -6.51 -17.54
C PHE A 136 2.31 -5.40 -17.14
N ALA A 137 3.62 -5.63 -17.24
CA ALA A 137 4.59 -4.75 -16.60
C ALA A 137 4.92 -3.47 -17.38
N ALA A 138 4.44 -3.33 -18.62
CA ALA A 138 4.43 -2.07 -19.39
C ALA A 138 3.04 -1.39 -19.39
N GLY A 139 2.15 -1.83 -18.48
CA GLY A 139 0.76 -1.41 -18.41
C GLY A 139 0.54 0.04 -17.98
N VAL A 140 -0.73 0.45 -17.95
CA VAL A 140 -1.14 1.78 -17.47
C VAL A 140 -0.83 1.88 -15.98
N LYS A 141 -0.07 2.91 -15.61
CA LYS A 141 0.22 3.24 -14.21
C LYS A 141 -0.51 4.51 -13.80
N LEU A 142 -1.12 4.43 -12.61
CA LEU A 142 -1.76 5.56 -11.95
C LEU A 142 -0.78 6.24 -10.98
N THR A 143 0.32 5.56 -10.62
CA THR A 143 1.43 6.15 -9.87
C THR A 143 2.38 6.95 -10.78
N PRO A 144 3.12 7.92 -10.22
CA PRO A 144 4.30 8.51 -10.85
C PRO A 144 5.29 7.46 -11.36
N LYS A 145 6.06 7.79 -12.41
CA LYS A 145 6.92 6.84 -13.14
C LYS A 145 8.04 6.21 -12.29
N HIS A 146 8.44 6.85 -11.21
CA HIS A 146 9.60 6.45 -10.41
C HIS A 146 9.26 5.48 -9.27
N TYR A 147 8.00 5.21 -8.97
CA TYR A 147 7.62 4.13 -8.05
C TYR A 147 6.43 3.33 -8.57
N ALA A 148 6.32 2.08 -8.12
CA ALA A 148 5.19 1.23 -8.45
C ALA A 148 4.85 0.26 -7.31
N TYR A 149 3.55 0.06 -7.08
CA TYR A 149 3.09 -1.00 -6.20
C TYR A 149 3.19 -2.37 -6.87
N LEU A 150 3.79 -3.33 -6.16
CA LEU A 150 3.97 -4.71 -6.58
C LEU A 150 3.14 -5.62 -5.69
N LYS A 151 1.94 -6.01 -6.15
CA LYS A 151 1.05 -6.89 -5.38
C LYS A 151 1.50 -8.34 -5.48
N ILE A 152 1.84 -8.97 -4.36
CA ILE A 152 2.39 -10.34 -4.33
C ILE A 152 1.37 -11.42 -3.98
N SER A 153 0.31 -11.05 -3.26
CA SER A 153 -0.78 -11.94 -2.88
C SER A 153 -2.08 -11.16 -2.66
N GLU A 154 -3.18 -11.89 -2.59
CA GLU A 154 -4.52 -11.41 -2.28
C GLU A 154 -5.11 -12.20 -1.12
N GLY A 155 -6.06 -11.60 -0.39
CA GLY A 155 -6.74 -12.28 0.71
C GLY A 155 -5.86 -12.50 1.95
N CYS A 156 -6.44 -13.06 3.01
CA CYS A 156 -5.72 -13.27 4.27
C CYS A 156 -6.28 -14.46 5.05
N ASN A 157 -5.38 -15.30 5.59
CA ASN A 157 -5.77 -16.44 6.42
C ASN A 157 -6.02 -16.07 7.89
N HIS A 158 -5.66 -14.86 8.31
CA HIS A 158 -5.93 -14.41 9.67
C HIS A 158 -7.42 -14.21 9.92
N ARG A 159 -7.84 -14.50 11.15
CA ARG A 159 -9.22 -14.32 11.63
C ARG A 159 -9.26 -13.30 12.77
N CYS A 160 -8.62 -12.15 12.59
CA CYS A 160 -8.63 -11.07 13.57
C CYS A 160 -10.07 -10.63 13.84
N SER A 161 -10.44 -10.45 15.10
CA SER A 161 -11.85 -10.20 15.46
C SER A 161 -12.38 -8.86 14.93
N PHE A 162 -11.52 -7.88 14.71
CA PHE A 162 -11.88 -6.57 14.14
C PHE A 162 -11.88 -6.53 12.61
N CYS A 163 -11.43 -7.58 11.92
CA CYS A 163 -11.12 -7.52 10.49
C CYS A 163 -12.06 -8.43 9.68
N ILE A 164 -12.71 -7.85 8.67
CA ILE A 164 -13.61 -8.57 7.74
C ILE A 164 -12.96 -8.89 6.38
N ILE A 165 -11.65 -8.64 6.23
CA ILE A 165 -10.92 -8.86 4.97
C ILE A 165 -11.10 -10.29 4.41
N PRO A 166 -11.04 -11.38 5.21
CA PRO A 166 -11.26 -12.72 4.66
C PRO A 166 -12.65 -12.91 4.02
N SER A 167 -13.68 -12.27 4.58
CA SER A 167 -15.03 -12.29 4.01
C SER A 167 -15.13 -11.49 2.71
N MET A 168 -14.32 -10.43 2.55
CA MET A 168 -14.36 -9.55 1.38
C MET A 168 -13.45 -9.99 0.24
N ARG A 169 -12.20 -10.38 0.56
CA ARG A 169 -11.13 -10.68 -0.40
C ARG A 169 -10.74 -12.16 -0.42
N GLY A 170 -11.32 -12.99 0.45
CA GLY A 170 -11.05 -14.41 0.52
C GLY A 170 -9.82 -14.76 1.37
N ASP A 171 -9.51 -16.06 1.37
CA ASP A 171 -8.29 -16.60 1.97
C ASP A 171 -7.05 -16.24 1.12
N LEU A 172 -5.86 -16.47 1.68
CA LEU A 172 -4.60 -16.13 1.03
C LEU A 172 -4.46 -16.86 -0.31
N VAL A 173 -4.24 -16.08 -1.37
CA VAL A 173 -3.86 -16.54 -2.70
C VAL A 173 -2.59 -15.81 -3.12
N SER A 174 -1.47 -16.52 -3.10
CA SER A 174 -0.16 -15.98 -3.47
C SER A 174 0.10 -16.13 -4.96
N ARG A 175 0.86 -15.19 -5.51
CA ARG A 175 1.43 -15.31 -6.85
C ARG A 175 2.71 -16.15 -6.81
N PRO A 176 3.06 -16.88 -7.86
CA PRO A 176 4.37 -17.52 -7.97
C PRO A 176 5.51 -16.50 -8.01
N VAL A 177 6.64 -16.80 -7.34
CA VAL A 177 7.75 -15.85 -7.19
C VAL A 177 8.41 -15.45 -8.50
N ASP A 178 8.49 -16.34 -9.49
CA ASP A 178 9.03 -16.01 -10.80
C ASP A 178 8.17 -14.98 -11.55
N GLU A 179 6.84 -15.06 -11.43
CA GLU A 179 5.94 -14.07 -12.02
C GLU A 179 6.08 -12.70 -11.36
N VAL A 180 6.23 -12.66 -10.04
CA VAL A 180 6.45 -11.42 -9.28
C VAL A 180 7.80 -10.80 -9.64
N LEU A 181 8.88 -11.58 -9.68
CA LEU A 181 10.22 -11.09 -10.02
C LEU A 181 10.32 -10.63 -11.48
N ARG A 182 9.67 -11.32 -12.43
CA ARG A 182 9.58 -10.85 -13.83
C ARG A 182 8.83 -9.53 -13.95
N GLU A 183 7.76 -9.33 -13.20
CA GLU A 183 7.04 -8.04 -13.16
C GLU A 183 7.92 -6.95 -12.58
N ALA A 184 8.55 -7.19 -11.43
CA ALA A 184 9.49 -6.27 -10.79
C ALA A 184 10.63 -5.85 -11.74
N GLU A 185 11.28 -6.83 -12.39
CA GLU A 185 12.35 -6.59 -13.35
C GLU A 185 11.92 -5.66 -14.49
N LYS A 186 10.71 -5.85 -15.02
CA LYS A 186 10.17 -5.02 -16.10
C LYS A 186 9.81 -3.62 -15.63
N LEU A 187 9.24 -3.47 -14.44
CA LEU A 187 8.97 -2.17 -13.83
C LEU A 187 10.26 -1.36 -13.70
N VAL A 188 11.32 -1.99 -13.18
CA VAL A 188 12.64 -1.35 -13.02
C VAL A 188 13.25 -0.98 -14.38
N LYS A 189 13.18 -1.89 -15.38
CA LYS A 189 13.57 -1.58 -16.78
C LYS A 189 12.76 -0.44 -17.39
N GLY A 190 11.51 -0.26 -16.95
CA GLY A 190 10.62 0.85 -17.34
C GLY A 190 10.95 2.19 -16.67
N GLY A 191 11.92 2.24 -15.75
CA GLY A 191 12.37 3.45 -15.08
C GLY A 191 11.93 3.58 -13.63
N VAL A 192 11.19 2.60 -13.08
CA VAL A 192 10.82 2.56 -11.67
C VAL A 192 12.08 2.47 -10.80
N LYS A 193 12.17 3.33 -9.79
CA LYS A 193 13.25 3.41 -8.81
C LYS A 193 12.88 2.85 -7.44
N GLU A 194 11.59 2.70 -7.16
CA GLU A 194 11.08 2.12 -5.92
C GLU A 194 9.91 1.15 -6.17
N LEU A 195 10.05 -0.08 -5.72
CA LEU A 195 9.04 -1.13 -5.72
C LEU A 195 8.40 -1.21 -4.32
N LEU A 196 7.09 -0.99 -4.25
CA LEU A 196 6.32 -1.02 -3.02
C LEU A 196 5.59 -2.36 -2.94
N VAL A 197 6.16 -3.32 -2.22
CA VAL A 197 5.62 -4.67 -2.10
C VAL A 197 4.40 -4.66 -1.20
N VAL A 198 3.25 -5.02 -1.76
CA VAL A 198 1.95 -4.95 -1.06
C VAL A 198 1.21 -6.28 -1.07
N SER A 199 0.50 -6.53 0.03
CA SER A 199 -0.47 -7.61 0.22
C SER A 199 -1.34 -7.29 1.44
N GLN A 200 -2.14 -8.25 1.90
CA GLN A 200 -2.79 -8.19 3.22
C GLN A 200 -1.86 -8.67 4.34
N ASP A 201 -0.99 -9.64 4.04
CA ASP A 201 0.03 -10.19 4.94
C ASP A 201 1.23 -10.67 4.12
N THR A 202 2.27 -9.83 4.08
CA THR A 202 3.45 -10.06 3.24
C THR A 202 4.30 -11.20 3.78
N SER A 203 4.30 -11.43 5.09
CA SER A 203 5.11 -12.48 5.70
C SER A 203 4.48 -13.86 5.58
N ALA A 204 3.19 -13.97 5.25
CA ALA A 204 2.52 -15.23 4.88
C ALA A 204 2.70 -15.62 3.40
N TYR A 205 3.40 -14.82 2.59
CA TYR A 205 3.56 -15.06 1.16
C TYR A 205 4.02 -16.49 0.84
N GLY A 206 3.23 -17.17 -0.01
CA GLY A 206 3.46 -18.51 -0.54
C GLY A 206 3.18 -19.68 0.41
N VAL A 207 2.60 -19.45 1.60
CA VAL A 207 2.11 -20.51 2.49
C VAL A 207 1.09 -21.41 1.77
N ASP A 208 0.15 -20.81 1.04
CA ASP A 208 -0.87 -21.49 0.24
C ASP A 208 -0.28 -22.31 -0.92
N LEU A 209 0.85 -21.85 -1.48
CA LEU A 209 1.61 -22.55 -2.52
C LEU A 209 2.65 -23.52 -1.95
N LYS A 210 2.65 -23.77 -0.63
CA LYS A 210 3.64 -24.62 0.07
C LYS A 210 5.08 -24.25 -0.26
N TYR A 211 5.33 -22.95 -0.45
CA TYR A 211 6.63 -22.38 -0.82
C TYR A 211 7.24 -22.97 -2.10
N ALA A 212 6.40 -23.39 -3.05
CA ALA A 212 6.83 -23.97 -4.31
C ALA A 212 7.94 -23.15 -4.97
N ALA A 213 9.01 -23.83 -5.36
CA ALA A 213 10.16 -23.20 -5.99
C ALA A 213 9.90 -22.90 -7.46
N ARG A 214 10.43 -21.78 -7.95
CA ARG A 214 10.31 -21.33 -9.33
C ARG A 214 11.62 -20.70 -9.78
N THR A 215 11.87 -20.69 -11.09
CA THR A 215 13.13 -20.20 -11.65
C THR A 215 12.98 -18.80 -12.22
N TRP A 216 13.86 -17.89 -11.82
CA TRP A 216 14.02 -16.56 -12.42
C TRP A 216 15.51 -16.30 -12.66
N GLN A 217 15.86 -15.78 -13.84
CA GLN A 217 17.25 -15.56 -14.29
C GLN A 217 18.20 -16.77 -14.06
N GLY A 218 17.69 -18.00 -14.28
CA GLY A 218 18.46 -19.24 -14.11
C GLY A 218 18.76 -19.63 -12.67
N ARG A 219 18.25 -18.88 -11.67
CA ARG A 219 18.33 -19.22 -10.24
C ARG A 219 16.96 -19.65 -9.72
N GLU A 220 16.96 -20.57 -8.77
CA GLU A 220 15.74 -21.07 -8.13
C GLU A 220 15.42 -20.24 -6.88
N TYR A 221 14.17 -19.81 -6.77
CA TYR A 221 13.64 -19.07 -5.63
C TYR A 221 12.42 -19.81 -5.08
N GLN A 222 12.35 -19.99 -3.76
CA GLN A 222 11.13 -20.44 -3.11
C GLN A 222 10.09 -19.33 -3.16
N THR A 223 8.81 -19.67 -3.36
CA THR A 223 7.74 -18.68 -3.22
C THR A 223 7.54 -18.34 -1.75
N ARG A 224 8.38 -17.47 -1.19
CA ARG A 224 8.31 -17.00 0.21
C ARG A 224 8.97 -15.64 0.37
N MET A 225 8.61 -14.90 1.41
CA MET A 225 9.06 -13.52 1.64
C MET A 225 10.59 -13.35 1.54
N LYS A 226 11.37 -14.20 2.22
CA LYS A 226 12.85 -14.10 2.19
C LYS A 226 13.43 -14.24 0.78
N ALA A 227 13.06 -15.28 0.05
CA ALA A 227 13.56 -15.53 -1.30
C ALA A 227 13.06 -14.47 -2.30
N LEU A 228 11.86 -13.91 -2.08
CA LEU A 228 11.40 -12.73 -2.81
C LEU A 228 12.32 -11.54 -2.56
N CYS A 229 12.66 -11.22 -1.31
CA CYS A 229 13.60 -10.13 -0.98
C CYS A 229 14.99 -10.37 -1.58
N GLU A 230 15.48 -11.61 -1.58
CA GLU A 230 16.74 -11.98 -2.23
C GLU A 230 16.70 -11.70 -3.73
N GLY A 231 15.62 -12.06 -4.43
CA GLY A 231 15.45 -11.79 -5.85
C GLY A 231 15.27 -10.30 -6.17
N LEU A 232 14.48 -9.58 -5.37
CA LEU A 232 14.29 -8.14 -5.51
C LEU A 232 15.59 -7.36 -5.30
N GLY A 233 16.46 -7.81 -4.39
CA GLY A 233 17.75 -7.18 -4.13
C GLY A 233 18.79 -7.34 -5.24
N GLU A 234 18.50 -8.13 -6.28
CA GLU A 234 19.34 -8.17 -7.50
C GLU A 234 18.93 -7.09 -8.52
N LEU A 235 17.84 -6.35 -8.27
CA LEU A 235 17.37 -5.25 -9.12
C LEU A 235 17.91 -3.90 -8.62
N ASP A 236 18.25 -2.99 -9.55
CA ASP A 236 18.70 -1.63 -9.24
C ASP A 236 17.52 -0.70 -8.91
N ALA A 237 16.77 -1.04 -7.85
CA ALA A 237 15.66 -0.28 -7.34
C ALA A 237 15.47 -0.52 -5.84
N TRP A 238 14.98 0.49 -5.14
CA TRP A 238 14.50 0.33 -3.78
C TRP A 238 13.34 -0.66 -3.74
N SER A 239 13.30 -1.51 -2.72
CA SER A 239 12.22 -2.47 -2.48
C SER A 239 11.74 -2.33 -1.05
N ARG A 240 10.50 -1.86 -0.88
CA ARG A 240 9.87 -1.57 0.42
C ARG A 240 8.79 -2.60 0.73
N LEU A 241 8.80 -3.15 1.95
CA LEU A 241 7.82 -4.13 2.38
C LEU A 241 6.72 -3.46 3.21
N HIS A 242 5.46 -3.67 2.80
CA HIS A 242 4.29 -3.24 3.56
C HIS A 242 3.53 -4.41 4.16
N TYR A 243 2.75 -4.15 5.21
CA TYR A 243 1.83 -5.12 5.81
C TYR A 243 2.51 -6.44 6.23
N VAL A 244 3.58 -6.33 7.03
CA VAL A 244 4.38 -7.47 7.49
C VAL A 244 3.84 -7.96 8.83
N TYR A 245 3.20 -9.13 8.86
CA TYR A 245 2.78 -9.72 10.12
C TYR A 245 4.00 -10.23 10.92
N PRO A 246 4.07 -10.05 12.26
CA PRO A 246 5.27 -10.29 13.06
C PRO A 246 5.54 -11.77 13.36
N TYR A 247 5.60 -12.64 12.35
CA TYR A 247 6.04 -14.04 12.51
C TYR A 247 7.54 -14.13 12.83
N PRO A 248 8.02 -15.18 13.53
CA PRO A 248 9.45 -15.33 13.85
C PRO A 248 10.40 -15.25 12.64
N HIS A 249 9.99 -15.78 11.47
CA HIS A 249 10.83 -15.76 10.26
C HIS A 249 11.04 -14.36 9.66
N VAL A 250 10.32 -13.33 10.11
CA VAL A 250 10.64 -11.93 9.78
C VAL A 250 12.04 -11.53 10.27
N ASP A 251 12.61 -12.23 11.25
CA ASP A 251 13.99 -11.98 11.67
C ASP A 251 15.00 -12.27 10.55
N GLU A 252 14.67 -13.17 9.63
CA GLU A 252 15.57 -13.58 8.54
C GLU A 252 15.74 -12.50 7.46
N ILE A 253 14.86 -11.49 7.40
CA ILE A 253 14.97 -10.40 6.42
C ILE A 253 15.80 -9.21 6.92
N ILE A 254 16.03 -9.09 8.22
CA ILE A 254 16.81 -7.99 8.81
C ILE A 254 18.25 -7.95 8.29
N PRO A 255 18.97 -9.09 8.14
CA PRO A 255 20.29 -9.07 7.52
C PRO A 255 20.28 -8.60 6.06
N LEU A 256 19.21 -8.87 5.30
CA LEU A 256 19.06 -8.41 3.92
C LEU A 256 18.85 -6.89 3.88
N MET A 257 18.12 -6.34 4.85
CA MET A 257 17.95 -4.89 5.04
C MET A 257 19.28 -4.22 5.37
N ALA A 258 20.03 -4.76 6.33
CA ALA A 258 21.35 -4.24 6.72
C ALA A 258 22.37 -4.30 5.57
N GLN A 259 22.23 -5.25 4.64
CA GLN A 259 23.04 -5.37 3.43
C GLN A 259 22.58 -4.44 2.29
N GLY A 260 21.49 -3.70 2.46
CA GLY A 260 20.93 -2.81 1.44
C GLY A 260 20.22 -3.53 0.29
N LYS A 261 19.92 -4.82 0.41
CA LYS A 261 19.19 -5.59 -0.63
C LYS A 261 17.71 -5.22 -0.72
N VAL A 262 17.13 -4.86 0.42
CA VAL A 262 15.78 -4.30 0.53
C VAL A 262 15.87 -3.11 1.49
N LEU A 263 14.94 -2.17 1.40
CA LEU A 263 14.99 -0.99 2.27
C LEU A 263 14.85 -1.41 3.74
N PRO A 264 15.58 -0.77 4.67
CA PRO A 264 15.46 -1.01 6.10
C PRO A 264 14.18 -0.38 6.66
N TYR A 265 13.03 -0.85 6.17
CA TYR A 265 11.71 -0.34 6.50
C TYR A 265 10.76 -1.51 6.75
N LEU A 266 10.19 -1.57 7.95
CA LEU A 266 9.23 -2.60 8.34
C LEU A 266 7.94 -1.98 8.84
N ASP A 267 6.89 -2.14 8.06
CA ASP A 267 5.51 -1.84 8.43
C ASP A 267 4.87 -3.06 9.10
N ILE A 268 4.87 -3.07 10.43
CA ILE A 268 4.37 -4.16 11.27
C ILE A 268 3.19 -3.66 12.08
N PRO A 269 1.94 -3.93 11.67
CA PRO A 269 0.78 -3.52 12.45
C PRO A 269 0.75 -4.30 13.76
N LEU A 270 0.97 -3.66 14.91
CA LEU A 270 0.93 -4.29 16.25
C LEU A 270 -0.48 -4.27 16.87
N GLN A 271 -1.31 -3.33 16.44
CA GLN A 271 -2.73 -3.18 16.79
C GLN A 271 -2.97 -2.82 18.27
N HIS A 272 -2.27 -3.43 19.22
CA HIS A 272 -2.27 -3.05 20.64
C HIS A 272 -1.00 -3.58 21.33
N ALA A 273 -0.74 -3.15 22.55
CA ALA A 273 0.32 -3.68 23.42
C ALA A 273 -0.18 -4.58 24.58
N SER A 274 -1.48 -4.61 24.89
CA SER A 274 -2.01 -5.38 26.03
C SER A 274 -2.16 -6.85 25.62
N PRO A 275 -1.57 -7.81 26.35
CA PRO A 275 -1.75 -9.23 26.07
C PRO A 275 -3.22 -9.66 26.07
N ARG A 276 -4.06 -9.06 26.93
CA ARG A 276 -5.49 -9.39 27.01
C ARG A 276 -6.22 -8.86 25.78
N ILE A 277 -6.01 -7.60 25.42
CA ILE A 277 -6.64 -7.00 24.24
C ILE A 277 -6.17 -7.69 22.96
N LEU A 278 -4.88 -8.00 22.83
CA LEU A 278 -4.35 -8.77 21.70
C LEU A 278 -5.00 -10.15 21.58
N ARG A 279 -5.26 -10.85 22.69
CA ARG A 279 -6.02 -12.12 22.67
C ARG A 279 -7.45 -11.92 22.19
N LEU A 280 -8.14 -10.87 22.63
CA LEU A 280 -9.49 -10.54 22.14
C LEU A 280 -9.50 -10.16 20.65
N MET A 281 -8.46 -9.48 20.20
CA MET A 281 -8.18 -9.18 18.79
C MET A 281 -7.84 -10.43 17.95
N LYS A 282 -7.65 -11.60 18.59
CA LYS A 282 -7.14 -12.84 18.01
C LYS A 282 -5.76 -12.69 17.38
N ARG A 283 -4.86 -11.99 18.09
CA ARG A 283 -3.45 -11.78 17.73
C ARG A 283 -2.52 -12.40 18.77
N PRO A 284 -1.25 -12.69 18.41
CA PRO A 284 -0.22 -13.10 19.35
C PRO A 284 -0.08 -12.07 20.48
N GLY A 285 -0.27 -12.51 21.73
CA GLY A 285 -0.27 -11.64 22.91
C GLY A 285 1.07 -11.52 23.64
N ALA A 286 2.20 -11.88 23.01
CA ALA A 286 3.52 -11.86 23.65
C ALA A 286 4.22 -10.51 23.43
N ILE A 287 3.80 -9.49 24.18
CA ILE A 287 4.32 -8.12 24.03
C ILE A 287 5.80 -8.00 24.45
N ASP A 288 6.22 -8.70 25.51
CA ASP A 288 7.61 -8.66 25.99
C ASP A 288 8.59 -9.16 24.90
N LYS A 289 8.19 -10.24 24.22
CA LYS A 289 8.93 -10.76 23.06
C LYS A 289 8.99 -9.77 21.90
N THR A 290 8.01 -8.87 21.78
CA THR A 290 7.99 -7.83 20.75
C THR A 290 9.00 -6.73 21.08
N ARG A 291 9.11 -6.33 22.36
CA ARG A 291 10.11 -5.33 22.82
C ARG A 291 11.54 -5.83 22.58
N GLU A 292 11.85 -7.03 23.06
CA GLU A 292 13.17 -7.67 22.87
C GLU A 292 13.53 -7.80 21.38
N ARG A 293 12.52 -8.13 20.56
CA ARG A 293 12.70 -8.31 19.13
C ARG A 293 12.98 -7.00 18.40
N ILE A 294 12.28 -5.92 18.75
CA ILE A 294 12.54 -4.57 18.22
C ILE A 294 13.97 -4.12 18.57
N ALA A 295 14.40 -4.32 19.81
CA ALA A 295 15.76 -3.97 20.23
C ALA A 295 16.81 -4.71 19.39
N ARG A 296 16.67 -6.03 19.26
CA ARG A 296 17.57 -6.86 18.44
C ARG A 296 17.56 -6.48 16.95
N TRP A 297 16.42 -6.06 16.40
CA TRP A 297 16.37 -5.60 15.01
C TRP A 297 17.18 -4.32 14.81
N ARG A 298 17.11 -3.38 15.75
CA ARG A 298 17.90 -2.14 15.72
C ARG A 298 19.39 -2.41 15.92
N GLU A 299 19.76 -3.40 16.73
CA GLU A 299 21.16 -3.83 16.86
C GLU A 299 21.72 -4.39 15.54
N LEU A 300 20.93 -5.18 14.82
CA LEU A 300 21.33 -5.79 13.55
C LEU A 300 21.28 -4.82 12.36
N CYS A 301 20.34 -3.89 12.37
CA CYS A 301 20.12 -2.89 11.32
C CYS A 301 19.82 -1.54 12.00
N PRO A 302 20.84 -0.73 12.33
CA PRO A 302 20.66 0.53 13.04
C PRO A 302 19.76 1.54 12.30
N ASP A 303 19.77 1.50 10.97
CA ASP A 303 18.99 2.39 10.11
C ASP A 303 17.53 1.92 9.92
N ILE A 304 17.10 0.87 10.64
CA ILE A 304 15.76 0.32 10.48
C ILE A 304 14.67 1.29 10.94
N THR A 305 13.78 1.60 10.01
CA THR A 305 12.55 2.34 10.26
C THR A 305 11.45 1.35 10.60
N LEU A 306 10.90 1.45 11.82
CA LEU A 306 9.78 0.63 12.26
C LEU A 306 8.49 1.44 12.23
N ARG A 307 7.58 1.01 11.36
CA ARG A 307 6.23 1.55 11.29
C ARG A 307 5.23 0.61 11.95
N SER A 308 4.25 1.17 12.65
CA SER A 308 3.14 0.38 13.18
C SER A 308 1.81 1.12 13.12
N THR A 309 0.74 0.38 13.40
CA THR A 309 -0.62 0.88 13.46
C THR A 309 -1.32 0.26 14.66
N PHE A 310 -2.06 1.09 15.40
CA PHE A 310 -2.77 0.72 16.62
C PHE A 310 -4.26 1.03 16.54
N ILE A 311 -5.05 0.32 17.34
CA ILE A 311 -6.47 0.55 17.53
C ILE A 311 -6.68 0.85 19.02
N VAL A 312 -7.23 2.01 19.31
CA VAL A 312 -7.63 2.43 20.67
C VAL A 312 -9.13 2.32 20.84
N GLY A 313 -9.58 2.14 22.08
CA GLY A 313 -10.99 1.97 22.39
C GLY A 313 -11.57 0.64 21.89
N PHE A 314 -10.74 -0.40 21.79
CA PHE A 314 -11.20 -1.74 21.40
C PHE A 314 -12.23 -2.27 22.43
N PRO A 315 -13.25 -3.07 22.04
CA PRO A 315 -14.22 -3.61 22.98
C PRO A 315 -13.58 -4.30 24.19
N GLY A 316 -13.93 -3.80 25.38
CA GLY A 316 -13.39 -4.23 26.66
C GLY A 316 -12.08 -3.56 27.08
N GLU A 317 -11.51 -2.62 26.34
CA GLU A 317 -10.26 -1.90 26.69
C GLU A 317 -10.43 -1.01 27.92
N THR A 318 -9.64 -1.31 28.96
CA THR A 318 -9.64 -0.56 30.22
C THR A 318 -8.62 0.58 30.20
N GLU A 319 -8.75 1.52 31.14
CA GLU A 319 -7.80 2.63 31.25
C GLU A 319 -6.37 2.16 31.55
N ALA A 320 -6.21 1.16 32.43
CA ALA A 320 -4.89 0.61 32.75
C ALA A 320 -4.19 0.01 31.52
N GLU A 321 -4.94 -0.64 30.62
CA GLU A 321 -4.36 -1.23 29.41
C GLU A 321 -4.06 -0.18 28.33
N PHE A 322 -4.80 0.93 28.35
CA PHE A 322 -4.49 2.07 27.52
C PHE A 322 -3.20 2.75 28.02
N GLU A 323 -3.01 2.91 29.33
CA GLU A 323 -1.73 3.38 29.90
C GLU A 323 -0.57 2.44 29.55
N ASP A 324 -0.74 1.12 29.68
CA ASP A 324 0.28 0.13 29.26
C ASP A 324 0.66 0.28 27.77
N LEU A 325 -0.29 0.70 26.93
CA LEU A 325 -0.05 0.98 25.52
C LEU A 325 0.76 2.26 25.31
N LEU A 326 0.50 3.32 26.08
CA LEU A 326 1.30 4.54 26.05
C LEU A 326 2.73 4.28 26.54
N ASP A 327 2.89 3.50 27.60
CA ASP A 327 4.21 3.11 28.11
C ASP A 327 4.98 2.25 27.09
N PHE A 328 4.29 1.34 26.41
CA PHE A 328 4.89 0.59 25.29
C PHE A 328 5.42 1.53 24.20
N LEU A 329 4.69 2.57 23.81
CA LEU A 329 5.17 3.53 22.81
C LEU A 329 6.45 4.25 23.27
N ARG A 330 6.45 4.76 24.51
CA ARG A 330 7.58 5.48 25.10
C ARG A 330 8.84 4.62 25.13
N GLU A 331 8.70 3.33 25.41
CA GLU A 331 9.81 2.38 25.44
C GLU A 331 10.23 1.94 24.03
N ALA A 332 9.27 1.52 23.19
CA ALA A 332 9.57 0.98 21.87
C ALA A 332 10.08 2.06 20.91
N ARG A 333 9.71 3.33 21.11
CA ARG A 333 10.11 4.50 20.32
C ARG A 333 10.06 4.23 18.81
N LEU A 334 8.92 3.74 18.32
CA LEU A 334 8.73 3.42 16.91
C LEU A 334 8.89 4.69 16.05
N ASP A 335 9.30 4.51 14.80
CA ASP A 335 9.67 5.62 13.90
C ASP A 335 8.44 6.31 13.32
N ARG A 336 7.45 5.52 12.90
CA ARG A 336 6.21 6.00 12.31
C ARG A 336 5.04 5.22 12.95
N VAL A 337 4.06 5.91 13.51
CA VAL A 337 2.90 5.24 14.10
C VAL A 337 1.62 5.96 13.73
N GLY A 338 0.65 5.19 13.25
CA GLY A 338 -0.74 5.63 13.17
C GLY A 338 -1.60 4.96 14.23
N ALA A 339 -2.67 5.63 14.66
CA ALA A 339 -3.70 5.04 15.49
C ALA A 339 -5.09 5.36 14.96
N PHE A 340 -6.03 4.47 15.23
CA PHE A 340 -7.43 4.61 14.87
C PHE A 340 -8.31 4.30 16.08
N ALA A 341 -9.38 5.07 16.27
CA ALA A 341 -10.45 4.66 17.17
C ALA A 341 -11.14 3.41 16.60
N TYR A 342 -11.47 2.46 17.47
CA TYR A 342 -12.18 1.25 17.05
C TYR A 342 -13.52 1.58 16.39
N SER A 343 -13.68 1.12 15.15
CA SER A 343 -14.92 1.21 14.37
C SER A 343 -15.58 -0.16 14.27
N PRO A 344 -16.86 -0.32 14.67
CA PRO A 344 -17.57 -1.59 14.64
C PRO A 344 -18.08 -1.93 13.23
N VAL A 345 -17.16 -2.29 12.33
CA VAL A 345 -17.50 -2.67 10.95
C VAL A 345 -18.47 -3.85 10.95
N ASP A 346 -19.52 -3.79 10.13
CA ASP A 346 -20.51 -4.85 10.02
C ASP A 346 -19.87 -6.21 9.65
N GLY A 347 -20.28 -7.26 10.35
CA GLY A 347 -19.68 -8.60 10.25
C GLY A 347 -18.38 -8.83 11.04
N ALA A 348 -17.81 -7.81 11.70
CA ALA A 348 -16.65 -8.00 12.57
C ALA A 348 -17.02 -8.75 13.86
N GLY A 349 -16.28 -9.82 14.17
CA GLY A 349 -16.53 -10.62 15.38
C GLY A 349 -16.33 -9.85 16.70
N ALA A 350 -15.55 -8.76 16.68
CA ALA A 350 -15.35 -7.88 17.82
C ALA A 350 -16.63 -7.15 18.25
N ASN A 351 -17.62 -6.99 17.36
CA ASN A 351 -18.91 -6.36 17.69
C ASN A 351 -19.74 -7.16 18.69
N ALA A 352 -19.46 -8.46 18.85
CA ALA A 352 -20.13 -9.33 19.80
C ALA A 352 -19.43 -9.37 21.18
N LEU A 353 -18.31 -8.67 21.34
CA LEU A 353 -17.61 -8.58 22.63
C LEU A 353 -18.39 -7.65 23.58
N PRO A 354 -18.41 -7.94 24.89
CA PRO A 354 -19.01 -7.06 25.88
C PRO A 354 -18.19 -5.78 26.08
N ASP A 355 -18.75 -4.84 26.83
CA ASP A 355 -18.06 -3.64 27.32
C ASP A 355 -17.51 -2.75 26.19
N LEU A 356 -18.39 -2.34 25.28
CA LEU A 356 -18.06 -1.36 24.24
C LEU A 356 -17.62 -0.04 24.87
N VAL A 357 -16.46 0.47 24.44
CA VAL A 357 -15.94 1.76 24.89
C VAL A 357 -16.77 2.88 24.24
N PRO A 358 -17.27 3.86 25.01
CA PRO A 358 -18.00 5.01 24.47
C PRO A 358 -17.15 5.81 23.48
N GLU A 359 -17.76 6.36 22.44
CA GLU A 359 -17.05 7.06 21.37
C GLU A 359 -16.20 8.24 21.88
N GLU A 360 -16.73 9.02 22.83
CA GLU A 360 -16.00 10.12 23.47
C GLU A 360 -14.68 9.65 24.10
N VAL A 361 -14.69 8.50 24.78
CA VAL A 361 -13.49 7.90 25.40
C VAL A 361 -12.53 7.41 24.33
N LYS A 362 -13.01 6.85 23.21
CA LYS A 362 -12.12 6.42 22.12
C LYS A 362 -11.39 7.61 21.51
N GLN A 363 -12.09 8.72 21.30
CA GLN A 363 -11.50 9.93 20.72
C GLN A 363 -10.54 10.61 21.70
N GLU A 364 -10.86 10.64 23.00
CA GLU A 364 -9.93 11.08 24.05
C GLU A 364 -8.63 10.25 24.04
N ARG A 365 -8.76 8.92 24.04
CA ARG A 365 -7.61 8.00 23.97
C ARG A 365 -6.81 8.18 22.69
N LEU A 366 -7.48 8.37 21.55
CA LEU A 366 -6.81 8.63 20.29
C LEU A 366 -5.98 9.92 20.36
N ALA A 367 -6.53 11.00 20.90
CA ALA A 367 -5.80 12.26 21.06
C ALA A 367 -4.57 12.09 21.96
N ARG A 368 -4.72 11.47 23.13
CA ARG A 368 -3.63 11.20 24.08
C ARG A 368 -2.55 10.29 23.50
N PHE A 369 -2.95 9.28 22.73
CA PHE A 369 -2.03 8.41 22.01
C PHE A 369 -1.21 9.18 20.98
N MET A 370 -1.88 10.01 20.17
CA MET A 370 -1.22 10.78 19.11
C MET A 370 -0.28 11.85 19.67
N GLU A 371 -0.60 12.46 20.82
CA GLU A 371 0.28 13.38 21.53
C GLU A 371 1.61 12.71 21.93
N VAL A 372 1.55 11.54 22.58
CA VAL A 372 2.76 10.76 22.94
C VAL A 372 3.56 10.39 21.70
N GLN A 373 2.89 9.99 20.61
CA GLN A 373 3.59 9.65 19.37
C GLN A 373 4.23 10.87 18.69
N ALA A 374 3.59 12.05 18.74
CA ALA A 374 4.13 13.27 18.17
C ALA A 374 5.45 13.65 18.87
N GLU A 375 5.49 13.57 20.21
CA GLU A 375 6.72 13.78 20.98
C GLU A 375 7.85 12.83 20.56
N ILE A 376 7.53 11.53 20.40
CA ILE A 376 8.51 10.52 19.96
C ILE A 376 9.00 10.83 18.54
N SER A 377 8.08 11.18 17.63
CA SER A 377 8.38 11.44 16.22
C SER A 377 9.28 12.66 16.08
N ALA A 378 8.93 13.77 16.74
CA ALA A 378 9.72 14.99 16.76
C ALA A 378 11.16 14.73 17.25
N GLN A 379 11.34 14.02 18.37
CA GLN A 379 12.67 13.69 18.89
C GLN A 379 13.49 12.83 17.90
N LYS A 380 12.84 11.91 17.18
CA LYS A 380 13.52 11.04 16.20
C LYS A 380 13.89 11.77 14.92
N LEU A 381 13.06 12.73 14.49
CA LEU A 381 13.35 13.57 13.32
C LEU A 381 14.42 14.61 13.64
N GLU A 382 14.38 15.22 14.82
CA GLU A 382 15.41 16.16 15.30
C GLU A 382 16.79 15.49 15.36
N ALA A 383 16.85 14.22 15.78
CA ALA A 383 18.09 13.44 15.79
C ALA A 383 18.69 13.19 14.38
N LYS A 384 17.93 13.44 13.30
CA LYS A 384 18.40 13.34 11.91
C LYS A 384 19.04 14.65 11.42
N ILE A 385 18.89 15.77 12.13
CA ILE A 385 19.50 17.04 11.74
C ILE A 385 21.03 16.89 11.69
N GLY A 386 21.64 17.35 10.60
CA GLY A 386 23.05 17.21 10.29
C GLY A 386 23.43 15.88 9.63
N SER A 387 22.50 14.92 9.51
CA SER A 387 22.75 13.68 8.77
C SER A 387 22.65 13.89 7.25
N VAL A 388 23.39 13.08 6.49
CA VAL A 388 23.26 13.00 5.03
C VAL A 388 22.31 11.86 4.70
N GLN A 389 21.26 12.15 3.94
CA GLN A 389 20.27 11.16 3.52
C GLN A 389 20.13 11.12 2.00
N ARG A 390 20.00 9.91 1.48
CA ARG A 390 19.65 9.70 0.08
C ARG A 390 18.14 9.73 -0.07
N CYS A 391 17.65 10.64 -0.90
CA CYS A 391 16.23 10.89 -1.13
C CYS A 391 15.86 10.66 -2.60
N LEU A 392 14.63 10.22 -2.83
CA LEU A 392 14.01 10.10 -4.14
C LEU A 392 13.04 11.26 -4.34
N VAL A 393 13.27 12.11 -5.34
CA VAL A 393 12.42 13.27 -5.63
C VAL A 393 11.08 12.81 -6.23
N ASP A 394 9.96 13.20 -5.63
CA ASP A 394 8.62 12.87 -6.14
C ASP A 394 8.06 13.97 -7.03
N LEU A 395 8.19 15.24 -6.62
CA LEU A 395 7.69 16.40 -7.37
C LEU A 395 8.49 17.67 -7.06
N ILE A 396 8.32 18.68 -7.91
CA ILE A 396 8.81 20.04 -7.70
C ILE A 396 7.60 20.97 -7.60
N GLU A 397 7.51 21.75 -6.53
CA GLU A 397 6.42 22.70 -6.28
C GLU A 397 7.00 23.99 -5.72
N ASP A 398 6.66 25.14 -6.33
CA ASP A 398 7.12 26.47 -5.93
C ASP A 398 8.65 26.59 -5.73
N GLY A 399 9.44 25.89 -6.55
CA GLY A 399 10.90 25.88 -6.49
C GLY A 399 11.50 24.91 -5.45
N ILE A 400 10.68 24.31 -4.60
CA ILE A 400 11.07 23.31 -3.58
C ILE A 400 10.93 21.90 -4.19
N ALA A 401 11.92 21.04 -3.98
CA ALA A 401 11.80 19.63 -4.34
C ALA A 401 11.23 18.84 -3.16
N VAL A 402 10.08 18.20 -3.38
CA VAL A 402 9.46 17.29 -2.41
C VAL A 402 9.96 15.88 -2.71
N ALA A 403 10.61 15.27 -1.72
CA ALA A 403 11.28 13.98 -1.85
C ALA A 403 10.96 13.07 -0.65
N ARG A 404 11.40 11.81 -0.74
CA ARG A 404 11.29 10.82 0.34
C ARG A 404 12.59 10.11 0.59
N SER A 405 12.90 9.83 1.85
CA SER A 405 14.06 9.01 2.21
C SER A 405 13.74 7.51 2.13
N ALA A 406 14.75 6.67 2.37
CA ALA A 406 14.55 5.24 2.57
C ALA A 406 13.59 4.92 3.75
N ALA A 407 13.36 5.85 4.68
CA ALA A 407 12.45 5.71 5.80
C ALA A 407 10.98 5.98 5.46
N ASP A 408 10.69 6.56 4.28
CA ASP A 408 9.37 7.17 4.04
C ASP A 408 8.64 6.53 2.85
N ALA A 409 7.49 5.92 3.14
CA ALA A 409 6.57 5.41 2.13
C ALA A 409 5.75 6.55 1.49
N PRO A 410 5.47 6.47 0.17
CA PRO A 410 4.70 7.51 -0.52
C PRO A 410 3.28 7.57 0.00
N GLU A 411 2.75 8.79 0.11
CA GLU A 411 1.38 9.13 0.56
C GLU A 411 1.04 8.71 2.00
N ILE A 412 1.97 8.09 2.73
CA ILE A 412 1.70 7.45 4.04
C ILE A 412 2.55 8.06 5.14
N ASP A 413 3.84 8.27 4.89
CA ASP A 413 4.80 8.80 5.87
C ASP A 413 5.18 10.25 5.51
N GLY A 414 6.12 10.82 6.25
CA GLY A 414 6.57 12.20 6.06
C GLY A 414 7.40 12.42 4.80
N LEU A 415 7.65 13.69 4.51
CA LEU A 415 8.35 14.18 3.34
C LEU A 415 9.71 14.78 3.71
N VAL A 416 10.57 14.91 2.71
CA VAL A 416 11.82 15.66 2.77
C VAL A 416 11.70 16.84 1.81
N HIS A 417 11.62 18.04 2.35
CA HIS A 417 11.54 19.29 1.61
C HIS A 417 12.96 19.82 1.34
N ILE A 418 13.39 19.74 0.09
CA ILE A 418 14.71 20.18 -0.34
C ILE A 418 14.61 21.60 -0.90
N GLN A 419 15.19 22.55 -0.16
CA GLN A 419 15.22 23.96 -0.55
C GLN A 419 16.01 24.17 -1.85
N ASP A 420 15.57 25.13 -2.66
CA ASP A 420 16.16 25.47 -3.97
C ASP A 420 16.30 24.28 -4.94
N GLY A 421 15.46 23.25 -4.80
CA GLY A 421 15.53 22.03 -5.59
C GLY A 421 15.42 22.26 -7.11
N GLU A 422 14.58 23.21 -7.54
CA GLU A 422 14.49 23.61 -8.95
C GLU A 422 15.78 24.27 -9.45
N GLN A 423 16.36 25.17 -8.66
CA GLN A 423 17.62 25.86 -9.00
C GLN A 423 18.80 24.88 -9.04
N ALA A 424 18.78 23.85 -8.18
CA ALA A 424 19.73 22.75 -8.20
C ALA A 424 19.52 21.78 -9.39
N GLY A 425 18.47 21.99 -10.21
CA GLY A 425 18.18 21.19 -11.41
C GLY A 425 17.63 19.80 -11.12
N LEU A 426 17.05 19.58 -9.94
CA LEU A 426 16.45 18.30 -9.55
C LEU A 426 15.21 17.99 -10.39
N LYS A 427 14.97 16.70 -10.63
CA LYS A 427 13.82 16.21 -11.40
C LYS A 427 13.10 15.08 -10.67
N PRO A 428 11.77 14.96 -10.81
CA PRO A 428 11.03 13.79 -10.34
C PRO A 428 11.66 12.48 -10.80
N GLY A 429 11.79 11.53 -9.89
CA GLY A 429 12.44 10.23 -10.10
C GLY A 429 13.98 10.23 -9.98
N GLN A 430 14.59 11.36 -9.65
CA GLN A 430 16.03 11.46 -9.40
C GLN A 430 16.35 11.12 -7.94
N PHE A 431 17.44 10.37 -7.74
CA PHE A 431 18.06 10.25 -6.42
C PHE A 431 18.99 11.43 -6.16
N VAL A 432 18.93 11.98 -4.96
CA VAL A 432 19.77 13.08 -4.50
C VAL A 432 20.22 12.81 -3.06
N ASP A 433 21.48 13.08 -2.77
CA ASP A 433 21.99 13.09 -1.40
C ASP A 433 21.82 14.51 -0.84
N VAL A 434 21.21 14.62 0.34
CA VAL A 434 20.87 15.88 0.98
C VAL A 434 21.35 15.90 2.42
N THR A 435 21.68 17.08 2.93
CA THR A 435 21.94 17.29 4.37
C THR A 435 20.64 17.76 5.01
N ILE A 436 20.19 17.06 6.05
CA ILE A 436 19.03 17.50 6.83
C ILE A 436 19.44 18.70 7.68
N VAL A 437 18.74 19.82 7.54
CA VAL A 437 19.03 21.07 8.24
C VAL A 437 18.02 21.41 9.33
N ASP A 438 16.78 20.92 9.18
CA ASP A 438 15.71 21.15 10.15
C ASP A 438 14.67 20.02 10.08
N SER A 439 13.74 19.99 11.04
CA SER A 439 12.65 19.02 11.10
C SER A 439 11.46 19.57 11.89
N ASP A 440 10.26 19.13 11.54
CA ASP A 440 9.09 19.26 12.42
C ASP A 440 8.64 17.89 12.97
N GLU A 441 7.38 17.78 13.41
CA GLU A 441 6.82 16.54 13.98
C GLU A 441 6.61 15.42 12.94
N HIS A 442 6.63 15.74 11.65
CA HIS A 442 6.30 14.81 10.55
C HIS A 442 7.36 14.79 9.44
N ASP A 443 7.90 15.96 9.10
CA ASP A 443 8.68 16.21 7.90
C ASP A 443 10.11 16.68 8.21
N LEU A 444 10.99 16.53 7.22
CA LEU A 444 12.38 16.98 7.27
C LEU A 444 12.60 18.08 6.25
N PHE A 445 13.46 19.03 6.58
CA PHE A 445 13.93 20.08 5.68
C PHE A 445 15.40 19.88 5.39
N ALA A 446 15.78 19.99 4.13
CA ALA A 446 17.11 19.62 3.68
C ALA A 446 17.65 20.56 2.60
N GLU A 447 18.96 20.52 2.43
CA GLU A 447 19.69 21.20 1.36
C GLU A 447 20.46 20.17 0.53
N VAL A 448 20.60 20.44 -0.77
CA VAL A 448 21.38 19.57 -1.67
C VAL A 448 22.82 19.51 -1.18
N LEU A 449 23.37 18.29 -1.06
CA LEU A 449 24.75 18.11 -0.68
C LEU A 449 25.69 18.60 -1.80
N ASN A 450 26.15 19.84 -1.69
CA ASN A 450 27.18 20.39 -2.56
C ASN A 450 28.51 19.66 -2.29
N ARG A 451 28.87 18.70 -3.14
CA ARG A 451 30.25 18.22 -3.20
C ARG A 451 31.10 19.35 -3.77
N GLU A 452 31.69 20.18 -2.91
CA GLU A 452 32.89 20.90 -3.30
C GLU A 452 33.91 19.85 -3.78
N LEU A 453 34.11 19.78 -5.10
CA LEU A 453 35.22 19.02 -5.68
C LEU A 453 36.49 19.57 -5.01
N PRO A 454 37.35 18.74 -4.41
CA PRO A 454 38.60 19.24 -3.89
C PRO A 454 39.34 19.89 -5.04
N VAL A 455 39.54 21.20 -4.91
CA VAL A 455 40.39 21.98 -5.80
C VAL A 455 41.79 21.37 -5.66
N LEU A 456 42.20 20.57 -6.65
CA LEU A 456 43.57 20.10 -6.76
C LEU A 456 44.45 21.34 -6.90
N SER A 457 45.12 21.72 -5.81
CA SER A 457 46.18 22.74 -5.77
C SER A 457 47.48 22.21 -6.36
#